data_AF-A0A920T029-F1
#
_entry.id   AF-A0A920T029-F1
#
_cell.length_a   1.000
_cell.length_b   1.000
_cell.length_c   1.000
_cell.angle_alpha   90.00
_cell.angle_beta   90.00
_cell.angle_gamma   90.00
#
_symmetry.space_group_name_H-M   'P 1'
#
loop_
_entity.id
_entity.type
_entity.pdbx_description
1 polymer ?
#
loop_
_entity_poly.entity_id
_entity_poly.type
_entity_poly.pdbx_seq_one_letter_code
_entity_poly.pdbx_strand_id
1 'polypeptide(L)'
;MSLFDPAGVQLCISGGIGSTITLKVGAGTDDLHGEPVEIRGYVRVITDGKFEESGAVHGGMRFWDYGPSVALDTEDGHTIVLHTVRGVGNMSRQQYYYMGIFPEKYRVVICKGTVSPRAAYEPIAREIIVSDSPGVTSANMESFSFVNRRQPLYPLEADTKF
;
A
#
# COMPACT_ATOMS: atom_id res chain seq x y z
N MET A 1 3.43 -2.90 -5.84
CA MET A 1 2.53 -2.36 -4.77
C MET A 1 3.39 -1.96 -3.58
N SER A 2 2.97 -0.97 -2.77
CA SER A 2 3.60 -0.63 -1.48
C SER A 2 2.78 -1.17 -0.30
N LEU A 3 3.42 -1.81 0.69
CA LEU A 3 2.79 -2.50 1.82
C LEU A 3 3.52 -2.23 3.15
N PHE A 4 2.75 -2.08 4.23
CA PHE A 4 3.27 -2.13 5.60
C PHE A 4 3.59 -3.57 5.97
N ASP A 5 4.88 -3.89 6.12
CA ASP A 5 5.35 -5.22 6.53
C ASP A 5 6.73 -5.13 7.20
N PRO A 6 6.78 -4.74 8.49
CA PRO A 6 8.05 -4.59 9.20
C PRO A 6 8.86 -5.88 9.30
N ALA A 7 8.20 -7.04 9.41
CA ALA A 7 8.85 -8.33 9.50
C ALA A 7 9.52 -8.70 8.17
N GLY A 8 8.81 -8.53 7.05
CA GLY A 8 9.36 -8.72 5.71
C GLY A 8 10.54 -7.79 5.42
N VAL A 9 10.45 -6.51 5.82
CA VAL A 9 11.57 -5.56 5.74
C VAL A 9 12.80 -6.07 6.49
N GLN A 10 12.65 -6.50 7.75
CA GLN A 10 13.79 -6.98 8.54
C GLN A 10 14.43 -8.24 7.96
N LEU A 11 13.64 -9.14 7.39
CA LEU A 11 14.16 -10.34 6.73
C LEU A 11 14.99 -9.97 5.49
N CYS A 12 14.50 -9.02 4.69
CA CYS A 12 15.22 -8.52 3.52
C CYS A 12 16.50 -7.77 3.89
N ILE A 13 16.48 -6.97 4.97
CA ILE A 13 17.66 -6.31 5.52
C ILE A 13 18.71 -7.32 5.95
N SER A 14 18.29 -8.38 6.65
CA SER A 14 19.18 -9.44 7.11
C SER A 14 19.80 -10.23 5.95
N GLY A 15 19.04 -10.44 4.88
CA GLY A 15 19.56 -11.08 3.65
C GLY A 15 20.48 -10.17 2.82
N GLY A 16 20.25 -8.85 2.88
CA GLY A 16 21.01 -7.84 2.16
C GLY A 16 20.58 -7.65 0.70
N ILE A 17 20.97 -6.51 0.13
CA ILE A 17 20.77 -6.21 -1.30
C ILE A 17 21.45 -7.29 -2.14
N GLY A 18 20.77 -7.74 -3.20
CA GLY A 18 21.28 -8.77 -4.10
C GLY A 18 20.90 -10.20 -3.72
N SER A 19 20.35 -10.41 -2.52
CA SER A 19 19.87 -11.73 -2.08
C SER A 19 18.50 -12.06 -2.68
N THR A 20 18.18 -13.35 -2.77
CA THR A 20 16.82 -13.82 -3.05
C THR A 20 16.21 -14.38 -1.78
N ILE A 21 15.06 -13.86 -1.37
CA ILE A 21 14.39 -14.19 -0.13
C ILE A 21 13.02 -14.79 -0.43
N THR A 22 12.68 -15.89 0.24
CA THR A 22 11.32 -16.42 0.29
C THR A 22 10.65 -15.94 1.57
N LEU A 23 9.48 -15.32 1.44
CA LEU A 23 8.74 -14.76 2.57
C LEU A 23 7.25 -14.71 2.27
N LYS A 24 6.44 -14.69 3.33
CA LYS A 24 5.00 -14.40 3.24
C LYS A 24 4.80 -12.91 3.50
N VAL A 25 4.13 -12.23 2.57
CA VAL A 25 3.98 -10.77 2.58
C VAL A 25 2.53 -10.38 2.81
N GLY A 26 2.35 -9.31 3.61
CA GLY A 26 1.05 -8.69 3.84
C GLY A 26 0.14 -9.51 4.77
N ALA A 27 -1.07 -9.00 5.00
CA ALA A 27 -2.10 -9.60 5.87
C ALA A 27 -1.66 -9.94 7.32
N GLY A 28 -0.48 -9.51 7.78
CA GLY A 28 0.02 -9.80 9.14
C GLY A 28 -0.59 -8.95 10.26
N THR A 29 -1.69 -8.22 10.02
CA THR A 29 -2.29 -7.31 11.01
C THR A 29 -3.60 -7.83 11.58
N ASP A 30 -4.48 -8.34 10.74
CA ASP A 30 -5.80 -8.89 11.05
C ASP A 30 -6.30 -9.75 9.88
N ASP A 31 -7.41 -10.46 10.07
CA ASP A 31 -7.92 -11.45 9.12
C ASP A 31 -8.84 -10.86 8.03
N LEU A 32 -8.95 -9.53 7.92
CA LEU A 32 -9.87 -8.87 6.98
C LEU A 32 -9.27 -8.63 5.59
N HIS A 33 -7.95 -8.84 5.42
CA HIS A 33 -7.22 -8.49 4.19
C HIS A 33 -6.86 -9.70 3.32
N GLY A 34 -7.38 -10.89 3.65
CA GLY A 34 -6.99 -12.17 3.05
C GLY A 34 -5.80 -12.81 3.76
N GLU A 35 -5.24 -13.85 3.16
CA GLU A 35 -4.07 -14.57 3.69
C GLU A 35 -2.75 -13.95 3.21
N PRO A 36 -1.66 -14.01 4.01
CA PRO A 36 -0.33 -13.61 3.55
C PRO A 36 0.07 -14.37 2.29
N VAL A 37 0.65 -13.65 1.32
CA VAL A 37 1.05 -14.22 0.03
C VAL A 37 2.51 -14.62 0.07
N GLU A 38 2.81 -15.90 -0.15
CA GLU A 38 4.20 -16.36 -0.30
C GLU A 38 4.78 -15.86 -1.61
N ILE A 39 5.93 -15.19 -1.52
CA ILE A 39 6.71 -14.74 -2.68
C ILE A 39 8.15 -15.20 -2.53
N ARG A 40 8.82 -15.34 -3.68
CA ARG A 40 10.28 -15.44 -3.75
C ARG A 40 10.79 -14.27 -4.58
N GLY A 41 11.59 -13.41 -3.96
CA GLY A 41 11.98 -12.12 -4.55
C GLY A 41 13.43 -11.73 -4.31
N TYR A 42 14.00 -11.09 -5.33
CA TYR A 42 15.32 -10.49 -5.31
C TYR A 42 15.28 -9.12 -4.61
N VAL A 43 16.11 -8.92 -3.58
CA VAL A 43 16.22 -7.65 -2.85
C VAL A 43 16.94 -6.64 -3.74
N ARG A 44 16.17 -5.77 -4.39
CA ARG A 44 16.66 -4.77 -5.34
C ARG A 44 17.38 -3.63 -4.64
N VAL A 45 16.76 -3.09 -3.58
CA VAL A 45 17.29 -1.95 -2.82
C VAL A 45 16.69 -1.93 -1.42
N ILE A 46 17.46 -1.39 -0.49
CA ILE A 46 17.07 -1.08 0.89
C ILE A 46 17.31 0.42 1.10
N THR A 47 16.36 1.12 1.69
CA THR A 47 16.41 2.56 1.95
C THR A 47 15.99 2.87 3.39
N ASP A 48 16.27 4.08 3.85
CA ASP A 48 15.77 4.62 5.11
C ASP A 48 14.30 5.10 5.04
N GLY A 49 13.68 5.04 3.85
CA GLY A 49 12.29 5.41 3.60
C GLY A 49 12.02 6.92 3.61
N LYS A 50 13.06 7.75 3.61
CA LYS A 50 12.92 9.21 3.60
C LYS A 50 13.01 9.75 2.19
N PHE A 51 12.05 10.59 1.82
CA PHE A 51 12.02 11.21 0.50
C PHE A 51 11.28 12.55 0.53
N GLU A 52 11.49 13.33 -0.52
CA GLU A 52 10.87 14.64 -0.71
C GLU A 52 9.86 14.62 -1.86
N GLU A 53 8.78 15.38 -1.69
CA GLU A 53 7.72 15.55 -2.68
C GLU A 53 7.57 17.01 -3.11
N SER A 54 7.79 17.26 -4.40
CA SER A 54 7.74 18.60 -5.01
C SER A 54 6.39 19.00 -5.56
N GLY A 55 5.49 18.05 -5.74
CA GLY A 55 4.12 18.30 -6.13
C GLY A 55 3.21 18.62 -4.95
N ALA A 56 2.05 19.19 -5.27
CA ALA A 56 0.94 19.36 -4.34
C ALA A 56 0.15 18.05 -4.22
N VAL A 57 0.72 17.04 -3.53
CA VAL A 57 0.01 15.80 -3.19
C VAL A 57 -0.29 15.77 -1.69
N HIS A 58 -1.38 15.09 -1.31
CA HIS A 58 -1.78 14.87 0.09
C HIS A 58 -1.66 16.12 0.99
N GLY A 59 -2.28 17.23 0.55
CA GLY A 59 -2.24 18.50 1.29
C GLY A 59 -0.93 19.29 1.18
N GLY A 60 -0.08 18.98 0.19
CA GLY A 60 1.20 19.64 -0.01
C GLY A 60 2.30 19.16 0.93
N MET A 61 2.15 17.96 1.49
CA MET A 61 3.15 17.36 2.38
C MET A 61 4.46 17.12 1.63
N ARG A 62 5.53 17.78 2.12
CA ARG A 62 6.85 17.80 1.47
C ARG A 62 7.75 16.64 1.89
N PHE A 63 7.93 16.43 3.19
CA PHE A 63 8.89 15.48 3.73
C PHE A 63 8.17 14.26 4.26
N TRP A 64 8.57 13.08 3.81
CA TRP A 64 7.96 11.81 4.18
C TRP A 64 8.99 10.90 4.85
N ASP A 65 8.52 10.08 5.78
CA ASP A 65 9.31 9.04 6.44
C ASP A 65 8.48 7.76 6.52
N TYR A 66 8.85 6.76 5.72
CA TYR A 66 8.20 5.45 5.68
C TYR A 66 8.95 4.43 6.56
N GLY A 67 10.01 4.88 7.23
CA GLY A 67 11.02 4.06 7.90
C GLY A 67 11.75 3.12 6.94
N PRO A 68 12.62 2.23 7.45
CA PRO A 68 13.30 1.25 6.62
C PRO A 68 12.36 0.59 5.63
N SER A 69 12.73 0.66 4.36
CA SER A 69 11.89 0.22 3.26
C SER A 69 12.71 -0.54 2.24
N VAL A 70 12.13 -1.58 1.66
CA VAL A 70 12.79 -2.46 0.70
C VAL A 70 11.96 -2.60 -0.56
N ALA A 71 12.62 -2.70 -1.71
CA ALA A 71 11.99 -3.14 -2.94
C ALA A 71 12.46 -4.55 -3.32
N LEU A 72 11.50 -5.38 -3.71
CA LEU A 72 11.67 -6.75 -4.15
C LEU A 72 11.18 -6.86 -5.60
N ASP A 73 11.98 -7.50 -6.44
CA ASP A 73 11.52 -7.98 -7.75
C ASP A 73 11.30 -9.50 -7.64
N THR A 74 10.07 -9.95 -7.81
CA THR A 74 9.67 -11.34 -7.64
C THR A 74 9.98 -12.17 -8.89
N GLU A 75 10.15 -13.48 -8.72
CA GLU A 75 10.45 -14.39 -9.85
C GLU A 75 9.32 -14.49 -10.88
N ASP A 76 8.08 -14.24 -10.47
CA ASP A 76 6.89 -14.15 -11.34
C ASP A 76 6.73 -12.77 -12.00
N GLY A 77 7.70 -11.87 -11.84
CA GLY A 77 7.79 -10.62 -12.61
C GLY A 77 7.03 -9.44 -12.01
N HIS A 78 6.81 -9.42 -10.69
CA HIS A 78 6.20 -8.32 -9.97
C HIS A 78 7.22 -7.50 -9.18
N THR A 79 6.92 -6.22 -8.95
CA THR A 79 7.70 -5.37 -8.04
C THR A 79 6.87 -5.03 -6.81
N ILE A 80 7.40 -5.35 -5.63
CA ILE A 80 6.77 -5.12 -4.33
C ILE A 80 7.67 -4.22 -3.49
N VAL A 81 7.08 -3.24 -2.82
CA VAL A 81 7.76 -2.37 -1.86
C VAL A 81 7.18 -2.65 -0.47
N LEU A 82 8.04 -2.92 0.51
CA LEU A 82 7.68 -3.10 1.91
C LEU A 82 8.25 -1.96 2.73
N HIS A 83 7.51 -1.49 3.73
CA HIS A 83 7.93 -0.42 4.64
C HIS A 83 7.50 -0.69 6.08
N THR A 84 8.12 0.02 7.03
CA THR A 84 7.93 -0.23 8.48
C THR A 84 6.97 0.72 9.16
N VAL A 85 6.57 1.84 8.53
CA VAL A 85 5.67 2.82 9.15
C VAL A 85 4.22 2.54 8.76
N ARG A 86 3.31 2.55 9.74
CA ARG A 86 1.87 2.33 9.52
C ARG A 86 1.17 3.61 9.08
N GLY A 87 0.10 3.48 8.29
CA GLY A 87 -0.73 4.61 7.87
C GLY A 87 -0.12 5.45 6.74
N VAL A 88 1.03 5.03 6.21
CA VAL A 88 1.65 5.60 5.01
C VAL A 88 1.58 4.62 3.84
N GLY A 89 1.80 5.11 2.61
CA GLY A 89 1.66 4.31 1.39
C GLY A 89 0.93 5.04 0.27
N ASN A 90 1.49 5.00 -0.95
CA ASN A 90 0.78 5.34 -2.19
C ASN A 90 0.21 6.77 -2.27
N MET A 91 0.78 7.71 -1.50
CA MET A 91 0.39 9.14 -1.54
C MET A 91 1.27 9.97 -2.46
N SER A 92 2.48 9.47 -2.74
CA SER A 92 3.48 10.12 -3.58
C SER A 92 4.16 9.05 -4.44
N ARG A 93 4.52 9.42 -5.67
CA ARG A 93 5.36 8.58 -6.54
C ARG A 93 6.84 8.63 -6.15
N GLN A 94 7.25 9.64 -5.39
CA GLN A 94 8.65 9.83 -4.99
C GLN A 94 9.17 8.68 -4.12
N GLN A 95 8.28 8.00 -3.37
CA GLN A 95 8.60 6.76 -2.67
C GLN A 95 9.24 5.71 -3.62
N TYR A 96 8.80 5.68 -4.88
CA TYR A 96 9.26 4.72 -5.89
C TYR A 96 10.51 5.24 -6.59
N TYR A 97 10.53 6.52 -6.99
CA TYR A 97 11.69 7.10 -7.66
C TYR A 97 12.95 7.06 -6.79
N TYR A 98 12.81 7.27 -5.47
CA TYR A 98 13.91 7.15 -4.52
C TYR A 98 14.50 5.73 -4.47
N MET A 99 13.70 4.71 -4.82
CA MET A 99 14.12 3.32 -4.94
C MET A 99 14.54 2.94 -6.38
N GLY A 100 14.61 3.90 -7.31
CA GLY A 100 14.88 3.66 -8.73
C GLY A 100 13.75 2.96 -9.49
N ILE A 101 12.53 2.98 -8.93
CA ILE A 101 11.32 2.42 -9.55
C ILE A 101 10.56 3.55 -10.23
N PHE A 102 10.19 3.33 -11.49
CA PHE A 102 9.51 4.30 -12.34
C PHE A 102 8.10 3.80 -12.66
N PRO A 103 7.07 4.21 -11.89
CA PRO A 103 5.71 3.66 -12.03
C PRO A 103 5.13 3.80 -13.44
N GLU A 104 5.51 4.83 -14.19
CA GLU A 104 5.11 5.05 -15.58
C GLU A 104 5.58 3.95 -16.56
N LYS A 105 6.53 3.10 -16.15
CA LYS A 105 7.01 1.96 -16.95
C LYS A 105 6.22 0.68 -16.71
N TYR A 106 5.30 0.67 -15.73
CA TYR A 106 4.49 -0.49 -15.41
C TYR A 106 3.14 -0.42 -16.12
N ARG A 107 2.65 -1.58 -16.57
CA ARG A 107 1.31 -1.69 -17.18
C ARG A 107 0.19 -1.45 -16.17
N VAL A 108 0.42 -1.83 -14.92
CA VAL A 108 -0.52 -1.71 -13.80
C VAL A 108 0.25 -1.31 -12.55
N VAL A 109 -0.28 -0.35 -11.80
CA VAL A 109 0.23 0.04 -10.48
C VAL A 109 -0.92 -0.09 -9.47
N ILE A 110 -0.70 -0.88 -8.42
CA ILE A 110 -1.67 -1.02 -7.34
C ILE A 110 -1.40 0.08 -6.31
N CYS A 111 -2.37 0.98 -6.15
CA CYS A 111 -2.33 2.06 -5.18
C CYS A 111 -3.42 1.81 -4.12
N LYS A 112 -3.04 1.48 -2.88
CA LYS A 112 -4.01 1.30 -1.80
C LYS A 112 -4.56 2.68 -1.39
N GLY A 113 -5.83 2.91 -1.69
CA GLY A 113 -6.56 4.15 -1.37
C GLY A 113 -7.55 4.50 -2.47
N THR A 114 -8.59 5.27 -2.12
CA THR A 114 -9.63 5.70 -3.08
C THR A 114 -9.36 7.08 -3.65
N VAL A 115 -9.05 8.04 -2.78
CA VAL A 115 -8.81 9.46 -3.14
C VAL A 115 -7.34 9.84 -2.95
N SER A 116 -6.70 9.40 -1.87
CA SER A 116 -5.32 9.79 -1.54
C SER A 116 -4.30 9.54 -2.65
N PRO A 117 -4.38 8.48 -3.48
CA PRO A 117 -3.39 8.28 -4.53
C PRO A 117 -3.65 9.15 -5.77
N ARG A 118 -4.87 9.67 -5.96
CA ARG A 118 -5.29 10.24 -7.24
C ARG A 118 -4.38 11.37 -7.72
N ALA A 119 -4.09 12.34 -6.85
CA ALA A 119 -3.20 13.45 -7.17
C ALA A 119 -1.80 13.00 -7.64
N ALA A 120 -1.29 11.89 -7.10
CA ALA A 120 0.01 11.35 -7.47
C ALA A 120 -0.04 10.53 -8.77
N TYR A 121 -1.07 9.70 -8.99
CA TYR A 121 -1.08 8.70 -10.06
C TYR A 121 -1.96 9.06 -11.27
N GLU A 122 -3.01 9.90 -11.13
CA GLU A 122 -3.81 10.38 -12.27
C GLU A 122 -2.96 10.99 -13.40
N PRO A 123 -1.90 11.79 -13.12
CA PRO A 123 -1.10 12.38 -14.19
C PRO A 123 -0.32 11.38 -15.07
N ILE A 124 -0.16 10.12 -14.62
CA ILE A 124 0.55 9.07 -15.37
C ILE A 124 -0.36 7.91 -15.78
N ALA A 125 -1.58 7.85 -15.25
CA ALA A 125 -2.51 6.77 -15.51
C ALA A 125 -3.39 7.10 -16.73
N ARG A 126 -3.52 6.13 -17.64
CA ARG A 126 -4.55 6.20 -18.70
C ARG A 126 -5.96 6.07 -18.10
N GLU A 127 -6.10 5.22 -17.09
CA GLU A 127 -7.37 4.88 -16.46
C GLU A 127 -7.12 4.53 -14.99
N ILE A 128 -8.08 4.87 -14.13
CA ILE A 128 -8.11 4.47 -12.73
C ILE A 128 -9.29 3.55 -12.52
N ILE A 129 -8.99 2.28 -12.21
CA ILE A 129 -9.97 1.27 -11.89
C ILE A 129 -10.06 1.15 -10.37
N VAL A 130 -11.24 1.43 -9.82
CA VAL A 130 -11.51 1.22 -8.40
C VAL A 130 -11.88 -0.24 -8.19
N SER A 131 -11.12 -0.95 -7.36
CA SER A 131 -11.37 -2.35 -7.03
C SER A 131 -12.03 -2.47 -5.66
N ASP A 132 -13.10 -3.25 -5.58
CA ASP A 132 -13.79 -3.58 -4.33
C ASP A 132 -13.06 -4.72 -3.59
N SER A 133 -11.86 -4.41 -3.09
CA SER A 133 -11.07 -5.35 -2.29
C SER A 133 -11.58 -5.41 -0.86
N PRO A 134 -11.55 -6.58 -0.18
CA PRO A 134 -11.84 -6.67 1.25
C PRO A 134 -10.82 -5.89 2.10
N GLY A 135 -11.13 -5.70 3.37
CA GLY A 135 -10.24 -5.09 4.36
C GLY A 135 -10.95 -4.10 5.29
N VAL A 136 -10.21 -3.62 6.30
CA VAL A 136 -10.68 -2.67 7.33
C VAL A 136 -11.18 -1.33 6.78
N THR A 137 -10.93 -1.04 5.50
CA THR A 137 -11.37 0.18 4.82
C THR A 137 -12.36 -0.08 3.68
N SER A 138 -13.01 -1.25 3.68
CA SER A 138 -14.08 -1.56 2.72
C SER A 138 -15.21 -0.52 2.79
N ALA A 139 -15.78 -0.21 1.63
CA ALA A 139 -16.98 0.62 1.52
C ALA A 139 -18.26 -0.17 1.82
N ASN A 140 -18.19 -1.50 1.85
CA ASN A 140 -19.32 -2.34 2.19
C ASN A 140 -19.54 -2.34 3.71
N MET A 141 -20.55 -1.61 4.18
CA MET A 141 -20.85 -1.57 5.62
C MET A 141 -21.30 -2.93 6.17
N GLU A 142 -21.85 -3.82 5.35
CA GLU A 142 -22.26 -5.15 5.78
C GLU A 142 -21.07 -6.04 6.15
N SER A 143 -19.84 -5.70 5.74
CA SER A 143 -18.64 -6.45 6.12
C SER A 143 -18.16 -6.16 7.55
N PHE A 144 -18.82 -5.26 8.28
CA PHE A 144 -18.41 -4.84 9.61
C PHE A 144 -19.48 -5.14 10.67
N SER A 145 -19.02 -5.43 11.89
CA SER A 145 -19.89 -5.59 13.06
C SER A 145 -19.91 -4.29 13.89
N PHE A 146 -21.07 -3.62 13.95
CA PHE A 146 -21.24 -2.36 14.67
C PHE A 146 -21.99 -2.53 16.00
N VAL A 147 -21.30 -2.31 17.13
CA VAL A 147 -21.87 -2.50 18.48
C VAL A 147 -22.50 -1.20 19.04
N ASN A 148 -21.80 -0.06 18.90
CA ASN A 148 -22.18 1.22 19.55
C ASN A 148 -22.55 2.31 18.53
N ARG A 149 -23.27 1.97 17.47
CA ARG A 149 -23.76 2.94 16.48
C ARG A 149 -25.13 3.49 16.87
N ARG A 150 -25.47 4.65 16.29
CA ARG A 150 -26.84 5.18 16.29
C ARG A 150 -27.78 4.16 15.62
N GLN A 151 -29.00 4.04 16.16
CA GLN A 151 -30.08 3.24 15.59
C GLN A 151 -31.37 4.08 15.61
N PRO A 152 -32.04 4.31 14.46
CA PRO A 152 -31.69 3.81 13.13
C PRO A 152 -30.60 4.66 12.43
N LEU A 153 -29.86 4.03 11.52
CA LEU A 153 -28.82 4.61 10.68
C LEU A 153 -28.85 4.00 9.28
N TYR A 154 -29.24 4.79 8.27
CA TYR A 154 -29.10 4.41 6.86
C TYR A 154 -27.61 4.24 6.51
N PRO A 155 -27.21 3.18 5.76
CA PRO A 155 -28.03 2.16 5.10
C PRO A 155 -28.22 0.85 5.89
N LEU A 156 -27.80 0.77 7.15
CA LEU A 156 -27.94 -0.44 7.95
C LEU A 156 -29.42 -0.75 8.27
N GLU A 157 -30.22 0.31 8.48
CA GLU A 157 -31.67 0.24 8.51
C GLU A 157 -32.25 1.05 7.34
N ALA A 158 -32.82 0.35 6.34
CA ALA A 158 -33.28 0.95 5.08
C ALA A 158 -34.47 1.91 5.22
N ASP A 159 -35.25 1.78 6.30
CA ASP A 159 -36.44 2.60 6.60
C ASP A 159 -36.13 3.85 7.45
N THR A 160 -34.84 4.14 7.68
CA THR A 160 -34.40 5.36 8.40
C THR A 160 -34.98 6.63 7.74
N LYS A 161 -35.61 7.49 8.53
CA LYS A 161 -36.14 8.80 8.11
C LYS A 161 -35.20 9.93 8.57
N PHE A 162 -35.02 10.96 7.74
CA PHE A 162 -34.16 12.12 7.98
C PHE A 162 -34.96 13.35 8.42
#